data_AF-A0A956EYF1-F1
#
_entry.id   AF-A0A956EYF1-F1
#
_cell.length_a   1.000
_cell.length_b   1.000
_cell.length_c   1.000
_cell.angle_alpha   90.00
_cell.angle_beta   90.00
_cell.angle_gamma   90.00
#
_symmetry.space_group_name_H-M   'P 1'
#
loop_
_entity.id
_entity.type
_entity.pdbx_description
1 polymer ?
#
loop_
_entity_poly.entity_id
_entity_poly.type
_entity_poly.pdbx_seq_one_letter_code
_entity_poly.pdbx_strand_id
1 'polypeptide(L)'
;MRLAVAACQRQLGWRATFLIFACWFVLACTGQPLVGGDADAGDASTGTNPQCPAGALLCDQTCVDPTRDATHCGSCATQCASDEACVDGQCTTNCPAEFSLCGGACVDTRTDIENCGACGTLCGSGTVCSLGQCELTCGGGLVTCSSGGGTNGDGGGSDYCADLNSDRENCGACANACGVGQQCLDGNCTYSCPPGETVCNASCADLQTDPANCGSCGVACANGEACQAGSCVTQCSPGL
;
A
#
# COMPACT_ATOMS: atom_id res chain seq x y z
N MET A 1 39.05 -47.59 32.09
CA MET A 1 40.12 -47.30 33.08
C MET A 1 39.47 -46.74 34.35
N ARG A 2 40.16 -46.90 35.47
CA ARG A 2 39.70 -46.89 36.88
C ARG A 2 39.03 -45.60 37.39
N LEU A 3 37.95 -45.81 38.18
CA LEU A 3 37.49 -45.16 39.42
C LEU A 3 37.90 -43.71 39.77
N ALA A 4 36.92 -42.89 40.14
CA ALA A 4 36.80 -42.34 41.50
C ALA A 4 35.40 -41.72 41.77
N VAL A 5 34.63 -42.37 42.64
CA VAL A 5 33.46 -41.82 43.34
C VAL A 5 34.00 -41.00 44.52
N ALA A 6 33.72 -39.69 44.56
CA ALA A 6 34.04 -38.87 45.73
C ALA A 6 32.87 -38.92 46.72
N ALA A 7 33.11 -39.63 47.81
CA ALA A 7 32.21 -39.81 48.93
C ALA A 7 32.11 -38.54 49.80
N CYS A 8 30.90 -38.34 50.32
CA CYS A 8 30.57 -37.53 51.49
C CYS A 8 31.55 -37.81 52.64
N GLN A 9 32.21 -36.77 53.17
CA GLN A 9 32.95 -36.84 54.43
C GLN A 9 32.62 -35.65 55.33
N ARG A 10 32.15 -36.02 56.52
CA ARG A 10 31.95 -35.23 57.74
C ARG A 10 33.11 -34.26 57.99
N GLN A 11 32.79 -33.06 58.47
CA GLN A 11 33.66 -32.32 59.41
C GLN A 11 32.81 -31.75 60.54
N LEU A 12 33.04 -32.30 61.74
CA LEU A 12 32.59 -31.79 63.03
C LEU A 12 33.78 -31.01 63.59
N GLY A 13 33.62 -29.72 63.95
CA GLY A 13 34.73 -28.94 64.53
C GLY A 13 34.29 -27.58 65.05
N TRP A 14 34.31 -27.45 66.38
CA TRP A 14 34.02 -26.25 67.19
C TRP A 14 34.53 -24.92 66.65
N ARG A 15 33.66 -23.88 66.60
CA ARG A 15 33.93 -22.52 67.14
C ARG A 15 32.63 -21.77 67.48
N ALA A 16 32.47 -21.52 68.79
CA ALA A 16 31.97 -20.31 69.45
C ALA A 16 30.84 -19.44 68.84
N THR A 17 29.69 -19.47 69.56
CA THR A 17 28.85 -18.31 69.94
C THR A 17 27.89 -17.71 68.90
N PHE A 18 26.69 -17.32 69.39
CA PHE A 18 25.51 -16.73 68.72
C PHE A 18 24.46 -17.75 68.25
N LEU A 19 23.56 -18.17 69.15
CA LEU A 19 22.24 -17.57 69.43
C LEU A 19 21.15 -17.95 68.40
N ILE A 20 20.18 -18.73 68.91
CA ILE A 20 18.73 -18.70 68.60
C ILE A 20 18.20 -19.65 67.49
N PHE A 21 17.56 -20.72 68.01
CA PHE A 21 16.28 -21.35 67.60
C PHE A 21 16.13 -22.16 66.29
N ALA A 22 15.41 -23.27 66.49
CA ALA A 22 14.66 -24.13 65.54
C ALA A 22 15.54 -24.98 64.61
N CYS A 23 15.83 -26.26 64.91
CA CYS A 23 14.90 -27.38 65.15
C CYS A 23 13.86 -27.55 64.03
N TRP A 24 13.78 -28.78 63.52
CA TRP A 24 12.81 -29.33 62.56
C TRP A 24 13.15 -29.12 61.07
N PHE A 25 13.78 -30.10 60.44
CA PHE A 25 13.03 -31.17 59.74
C PHE A 25 14.01 -32.13 59.07
N VAL A 26 14.02 -33.37 59.57
CA VAL A 26 14.31 -34.54 58.73
C VAL A 26 13.05 -34.76 57.90
N LEU A 27 13.12 -34.74 56.56
CA LEU A 27 12.16 -35.46 55.74
C LEU A 27 12.73 -35.80 54.35
N ALA A 28 13.00 -37.11 54.19
CA ALA A 28 12.84 -37.94 52.99
C ALA A 28 13.17 -37.34 51.61
N CYS A 29 14.33 -37.74 51.07
CA CYS A 29 14.48 -37.92 49.62
C CYS A 29 13.79 -39.24 49.22
N THR A 30 12.57 -39.18 48.70
CA THR A 30 12.00 -40.27 47.88
C THR A 30 11.96 -39.78 46.43
N GLY A 31 12.64 -40.51 45.55
CA GLY A 31 12.91 -40.09 44.19
C GLY A 31 11.67 -39.93 43.30
N GLN A 32 11.75 -38.92 42.44
CA GLN A 32 11.14 -38.90 41.11
C GLN A 32 12.22 -38.43 40.11
N PRO A 33 12.28 -39.01 38.90
CA PRO A 33 13.11 -38.47 37.83
C PRO A 33 12.53 -37.16 37.28
N LEU A 34 13.45 -36.38 36.73
CA LEU A 34 13.33 -35.00 36.25
C LEU A 34 12.27 -34.81 35.16
N VAL A 35 11.43 -33.78 35.31
CA VAL A 35 11.04 -32.88 34.21
C VAL A 35 11.10 -31.46 34.77
N GLY A 36 12.31 -30.90 34.80
CA GLY A 36 12.51 -29.46 34.92
C GLY A 36 12.24 -28.86 33.55
N GLY A 37 11.13 -28.15 33.42
CA GLY A 37 10.94 -27.18 32.35
C GLY A 37 11.77 -25.96 32.70
N ASP A 38 13.03 -25.96 32.26
CA ASP A 38 13.84 -24.76 32.23
C ASP A 38 13.49 -24.00 30.96
N ALA A 39 13.12 -22.73 31.13
CA ALA A 39 12.90 -21.80 30.04
C ALA A 39 14.24 -21.55 29.34
N ASP A 40 14.50 -22.28 28.26
CA ASP A 40 15.60 -21.99 27.34
C ASP A 40 15.27 -20.67 26.62
N ALA A 41 15.96 -19.59 26.98
CA ALA A 41 17.22 -19.19 26.37
C ALA A 41 17.01 -18.82 24.89
N GLY A 42 17.01 -17.52 24.64
CA GLY A 42 17.10 -16.97 23.30
C GLY A 42 18.28 -17.62 22.58
N ASP A 43 17.95 -18.24 21.45
CA ASP A 43 18.88 -18.97 20.61
C ASP A 43 20.01 -18.04 20.14
N ALA A 44 21.20 -18.37 20.61
CA ALA A 44 22.44 -17.87 20.08
C ALA A 44 22.64 -18.46 18.69
N SER A 45 22.41 -17.63 17.68
CA SER A 45 22.74 -17.84 16.27
C SER A 45 24.03 -18.66 16.06
N THR A 46 23.87 -19.98 15.91
CA THR A 46 24.91 -20.90 15.45
C THR A 46 24.31 -21.75 14.32
N GLY A 47 24.35 -21.17 13.11
CA GLY A 47 23.93 -21.84 11.87
C GLY A 47 22.42 -21.84 11.68
N THR A 48 21.88 -20.79 11.05
CA THR A 48 20.50 -20.78 10.55
C THR A 48 20.36 -21.89 9.51
N ASN A 49 19.87 -23.08 9.93
CA ASN A 49 19.27 -24.03 9.01
C ASN A 49 18.04 -23.33 8.43
N PRO A 50 18.02 -22.94 7.15
CA PRO A 50 16.88 -22.24 6.59
C PRO A 50 15.71 -23.22 6.51
N GLN A 51 14.82 -23.14 7.49
CA GLN A 51 13.63 -23.95 7.48
C GLN A 51 12.60 -23.27 6.58
N CYS A 52 12.15 -23.99 5.56
CA CYS A 52 11.09 -23.49 4.68
C CYS A 52 9.72 -23.55 5.35
N PRO A 53 8.75 -22.71 4.92
CA PRO A 53 7.35 -22.86 5.28
C PRO A 53 6.85 -24.28 4.96
N ALA A 54 5.82 -24.73 5.68
CA ALA A 54 5.24 -26.05 5.46
C ALA A 54 4.82 -26.23 3.99
N GLY A 55 5.25 -27.34 3.37
CA GLY A 55 4.96 -27.67 1.97
C GLY A 55 6.03 -27.23 0.97
N ALA A 56 6.95 -26.32 1.34
CA ALA A 56 8.07 -25.92 0.48
C ALA A 56 9.29 -26.84 0.68
N LEU A 57 10.10 -26.99 -0.37
CA LEU A 57 11.39 -27.69 -0.32
C LEU A 57 12.54 -26.69 -0.15
N LEU A 58 13.56 -27.08 0.62
CA LEU A 58 14.82 -26.36 0.67
C LEU A 58 15.75 -26.86 -0.43
N CYS A 59 15.95 -26.06 -1.48
CA CYS A 59 16.79 -26.36 -2.63
C CYS A 59 17.88 -25.30 -2.74
N ASP A 60 19.16 -25.70 -2.61
CA ASP A 60 20.33 -24.81 -2.67
C ASP A 60 20.17 -23.53 -1.82
N GLN A 61 19.72 -23.69 -0.58
CA GLN A 61 19.45 -22.62 0.39
C GLN A 61 18.27 -21.70 0.07
N THR A 62 17.47 -22.04 -0.94
CA THR A 62 16.25 -21.31 -1.33
C THR A 62 15.02 -22.18 -1.10
N CYS A 63 13.95 -21.58 -0.60
CA CYS A 63 12.67 -22.26 -0.47
C CYS A 63 11.90 -22.16 -1.77
N VAL A 64 11.54 -23.32 -2.33
CA VAL A 64 10.77 -23.45 -3.57
C VAL A 64 9.47 -24.18 -3.27
N ASP A 65 8.40 -23.82 -3.97
CA ASP A 65 7.13 -24.55 -3.89
C ASP A 65 7.15 -25.70 -4.89
N PRO A 66 7.40 -26.95 -4.45
CA PRO A 66 7.51 -28.08 -5.36
C PRO A 66 6.18 -28.45 -6.01
N THR A 67 5.06 -27.86 -5.60
CA THR A 67 3.74 -28.16 -6.16
C THR A 67 3.40 -27.31 -7.38
N ARG A 68 4.15 -26.23 -7.62
CA ARG A 68 3.87 -25.23 -8.67
C ARG A 68 5.11 -24.69 -9.39
N ASP A 69 6.30 -24.87 -8.84
CA ASP A 69 7.55 -24.48 -9.49
C ASP A 69 7.94 -25.50 -10.56
N ALA A 70 7.87 -25.09 -11.83
CA ALA A 70 8.24 -25.93 -12.98
C ALA A 70 9.74 -26.29 -13.02
N THR A 71 10.59 -25.60 -12.28
CA THR A 71 12.04 -25.91 -12.17
C THR A 71 12.38 -26.79 -10.96
N HIS A 72 11.43 -27.00 -10.05
CA HIS A 72 11.61 -27.82 -8.83
C HIS A 72 10.38 -28.72 -8.54
N CYS A 73 9.78 -29.30 -9.58
CA CYS A 73 8.47 -29.95 -9.48
C CYS A 73 8.51 -31.31 -8.76
N GLY A 74 7.96 -31.37 -7.55
CA GLY A 74 7.99 -32.55 -6.68
C GLY A 74 9.36 -32.85 -6.05
N SER A 75 10.46 -32.32 -6.59
CA SER A 75 11.83 -32.43 -6.04
C SER A 75 12.72 -31.27 -6.49
N CYS A 76 13.83 -31.03 -5.78
CA CYS A 76 14.77 -29.94 -6.11
C CYS A 76 15.45 -30.06 -7.48
N ALA A 77 15.46 -31.24 -8.11
CA ALA A 77 16.15 -31.45 -9.38
C ALA A 77 15.19 -31.77 -10.53
N THR A 78 13.88 -31.64 -10.30
CA THR A 78 12.88 -31.94 -11.34
C THR A 78 12.50 -30.68 -12.08
N GLN A 79 12.93 -30.58 -13.34
CA GLN A 79 12.50 -29.54 -14.26
C GLN A 79 11.48 -30.11 -15.26
N CYS A 80 10.32 -29.49 -15.36
CA CYS A 80 9.32 -29.79 -16.37
C CYS A 80 9.76 -29.33 -17.76
N ALA A 81 9.21 -29.95 -18.81
CA ALA A 81 9.43 -29.49 -20.17
C ALA A 81 8.84 -28.08 -20.39
N SER A 82 9.26 -27.40 -21.46
CA SER A 82 8.80 -26.03 -21.76
C SER A 82 7.29 -25.91 -22.01
N ASP A 83 6.64 -27.03 -22.33
CA ASP A 83 5.20 -27.17 -22.57
C ASP A 83 4.48 -27.92 -21.44
N GLU A 84 5.08 -27.99 -20.25
CA GLU A 84 4.50 -28.60 -19.06
C GLU A 84 4.47 -27.61 -17.89
N ALA A 85 3.40 -27.67 -17.10
CA ALA A 85 3.32 -27.01 -15.81
C ALA A 85 3.54 -27.99 -14.67
N CYS A 86 4.04 -27.48 -13.54
CA CYS A 86 4.01 -28.23 -12.29
C CYS A 86 2.63 -28.11 -11.64
N VAL A 87 1.92 -29.22 -11.52
CA VAL A 87 0.64 -29.31 -10.82
C VAL A 87 0.72 -30.42 -9.79
N ASP A 88 0.57 -30.06 -8.52
CA ASP A 88 0.61 -30.99 -7.39
C ASP A 88 1.89 -31.85 -7.36
N GLY A 89 3.02 -31.28 -7.80
CA GLY A 89 4.32 -31.94 -7.81
C GLY A 89 4.56 -32.88 -9.00
N GLN A 90 3.72 -32.79 -10.04
CA GLN A 90 3.89 -33.53 -11.29
C GLN A 90 3.92 -32.60 -12.49
N CYS A 91 4.85 -32.85 -13.41
CA CYS A 91 4.88 -32.19 -14.70
C CYS A 91 3.73 -32.71 -15.57
N THR A 92 2.91 -31.79 -16.07
CA THR A 92 1.73 -32.12 -16.87
C THR A 92 1.47 -31.05 -17.93
N THR A 93 0.97 -31.47 -19.09
CA THR A 93 0.48 -30.58 -20.14
C THR A 93 -0.98 -30.15 -19.92
N ASN A 94 -1.66 -30.77 -18.94
CA ASN A 94 -3.05 -30.51 -18.62
C ASN A 94 -3.16 -29.72 -17.32
N CYS A 95 -3.69 -28.50 -17.42
CA CYS A 95 -4.06 -27.70 -16.26
C CYS A 95 -5.42 -28.11 -15.69
N PRO A 96 -5.70 -27.80 -14.41
CA PRO A 96 -7.05 -27.90 -13.86
C PRO A 96 -8.06 -27.10 -14.70
N ALA A 97 -9.33 -27.47 -14.63
CA ALA A 97 -10.40 -26.75 -15.32
C ALA A 97 -10.36 -25.25 -14.97
N GLU A 98 -10.65 -24.40 -15.97
CA GLU A 98 -10.57 -22.93 -15.91
C GLU A 98 -9.16 -22.32 -15.91
N PHE A 99 -8.09 -23.12 -15.88
CA PHE A 99 -6.71 -22.65 -16.02
C PHE A 99 -6.15 -22.97 -17.41
N SER A 100 -5.34 -22.05 -17.94
CA SER A 100 -4.62 -22.25 -19.19
C SER A 100 -3.14 -22.48 -18.92
N LEU A 101 -2.50 -23.31 -19.74
CA LEU A 101 -1.06 -23.50 -19.68
C LEU A 101 -0.36 -22.33 -20.39
N CYS A 102 0.28 -21.47 -19.60
CA CYS A 102 1.02 -20.30 -20.08
C CYS A 102 2.45 -20.34 -19.56
N GLY A 103 3.43 -20.50 -20.46
CA GLY A 103 4.86 -20.41 -20.12
C GLY A 103 5.33 -21.41 -19.06
N GLY A 104 4.73 -22.60 -19.00
CA GLY A 104 5.06 -23.63 -18.00
C GLY A 104 4.35 -23.44 -16.65
N ALA A 105 3.31 -22.61 -16.58
CA ALA A 105 2.46 -22.46 -15.41
C ALA A 105 0.97 -22.55 -15.78
N CYS A 106 0.15 -23.05 -14.86
CA CYS A 106 -1.29 -22.98 -15.00
C CYS A 106 -1.80 -21.65 -14.44
N VAL A 107 -2.33 -20.80 -15.32
CA VAL A 107 -2.78 -19.43 -14.99
C VAL A 107 -4.29 -19.28 -15.22
N ASP A 108 -4.97 -18.53 -14.34
CA ASP A 108 -6.36 -18.13 -14.57
C ASP A 108 -6.34 -16.86 -15.43
N THR A 109 -6.52 -17.02 -16.74
CA THR A 109 -6.50 -15.92 -17.70
C THR A 109 -7.62 -14.91 -17.47
N ARG A 110 -8.57 -15.17 -16.57
CA ARG A 110 -9.64 -14.22 -16.26
C ARG A 110 -9.26 -13.18 -15.23
N THR A 111 -8.16 -13.41 -14.50
CA THR A 111 -7.76 -12.58 -13.36
C THR A 111 -6.26 -12.28 -13.32
N ASP A 112 -5.44 -13.04 -14.04
CA ASP A 112 -4.01 -12.79 -14.17
C ASP A 112 -3.75 -11.58 -15.09
N ILE A 113 -3.10 -10.55 -14.53
CA ILE A 113 -2.78 -9.32 -15.24
C ILE A 113 -1.76 -9.52 -16.38
N GLU A 114 -0.89 -10.52 -16.30
CA GLU A 114 0.15 -10.82 -17.30
C GLU A 114 -0.35 -11.79 -18.38
N ASN A 115 -1.51 -12.43 -18.16
CA ASN A 115 -2.09 -13.45 -19.04
C ASN A 115 -3.59 -13.21 -19.29
N CYS A 116 -4.02 -11.94 -19.37
CA CYS A 116 -5.44 -11.60 -19.36
C CYS A 116 -6.15 -11.93 -20.68
N GLY A 117 -7.12 -12.84 -20.63
CA GLY A 117 -7.86 -13.37 -21.78
C GLY A 117 -7.07 -14.42 -22.58
N ALA A 118 -5.74 -14.30 -22.66
CA ALA A 118 -4.84 -15.27 -23.29
C ALA A 118 -3.41 -15.17 -22.73
N CYS A 119 -2.62 -16.23 -22.88
CA CYS A 119 -1.22 -16.27 -22.45
C CYS A 119 -0.40 -15.11 -23.01
N GLY A 120 0.38 -14.45 -22.15
CA GLY A 120 1.24 -13.32 -22.51
C GLY A 120 0.50 -12.01 -22.83
N THR A 121 -0.82 -11.96 -22.62
CA THR A 121 -1.61 -10.74 -22.79
C THR A 121 -1.53 -9.90 -21.51
N LEU A 122 -0.51 -9.05 -21.43
CA LEU A 122 -0.32 -8.14 -20.32
C LEU A 122 -1.28 -6.95 -20.41
N CYS A 123 -2.03 -6.71 -19.33
CA CYS A 123 -2.82 -5.51 -19.18
C CYS A 123 -1.93 -4.28 -18.96
N GLY A 124 -2.30 -3.16 -19.59
CA GLY A 124 -1.57 -1.90 -19.48
C GLY A 124 -1.62 -1.30 -18.07
N SER A 125 -0.71 -0.37 -17.77
CA SER A 125 -0.71 0.37 -16.51
C SER A 125 -2.08 1.03 -16.24
N GLY A 126 -2.56 0.94 -15.00
CA GLY A 126 -3.86 1.51 -14.60
C GLY A 126 -5.07 0.62 -14.89
N THR A 127 -4.85 -0.60 -15.36
CA THR A 127 -5.91 -1.59 -15.60
C THR A 127 -5.72 -2.84 -14.75
N VAL A 128 -6.79 -3.61 -14.57
CA VAL A 128 -6.79 -4.93 -13.93
C VAL A 128 -7.34 -5.96 -14.91
N CYS A 129 -6.99 -7.23 -14.72
CA CYS A 129 -7.66 -8.30 -15.45
C CYS A 129 -8.95 -8.69 -14.73
N SER A 130 -10.08 -8.53 -15.42
CA SER A 130 -11.40 -8.83 -14.91
C SER A 130 -12.16 -9.62 -15.98
N LEU A 131 -12.54 -10.86 -15.66
CA LEU A 131 -13.24 -11.76 -16.57
C LEU A 131 -12.53 -11.96 -17.92
N GLY A 132 -11.19 -11.83 -17.93
CA GLY A 132 -10.36 -12.02 -19.11
C GLY A 132 -10.27 -10.78 -20.01
N GLN A 133 -10.65 -9.62 -19.49
CA GLN A 133 -10.52 -8.33 -20.15
C GLN A 133 -9.73 -7.37 -19.26
N CYS A 134 -8.87 -6.56 -19.89
CA CYS A 134 -8.18 -5.50 -19.19
C CYS A 134 -9.15 -4.33 -18.98
N GLU A 135 -9.60 -4.16 -17.75
CA GLU A 135 -10.55 -3.12 -17.36
C GLU A 135 -9.84 -1.99 -16.60
N LEU A 136 -10.23 -0.75 -16.87
CA LEU A 136 -9.69 0.40 -16.16
C LEU A 136 -10.02 0.33 -14.66
N THR A 137 -9.02 0.53 -13.82
CA THR A 137 -9.22 0.68 -12.37
C THR A 137 -8.78 2.05 -11.92
N CYS A 138 -9.71 2.78 -11.32
CA CYS A 138 -9.41 4.07 -10.70
C CYS A 138 -8.92 3.87 -9.27
N GLY A 139 -7.79 4.51 -8.94
CA GLY A 139 -7.29 4.58 -7.57
C GLY A 139 -8.27 5.29 -6.64
N GLY A 140 -8.09 5.12 -5.32
CA GLY A 140 -8.98 5.74 -4.33
C GLY A 140 -9.12 7.25 -4.51
N GLY A 141 -10.38 7.73 -4.53
CA GLY A 141 -10.71 9.15 -4.75
C GLY A 141 -10.90 9.55 -6.21
N LEU A 142 -10.54 8.70 -7.16
CA LEU A 142 -10.77 8.90 -8.59
C LEU A 142 -12.08 8.24 -9.02
N VAL A 143 -12.73 8.83 -10.02
CA VAL A 143 -13.97 8.34 -10.61
C VAL A 143 -13.71 7.91 -12.05
N THR A 144 -14.27 6.77 -12.45
CA THR A 144 -14.28 6.35 -13.84
C THR A 144 -15.21 7.26 -14.64
N CYS A 145 -14.62 7.94 -15.60
CA CYS A 145 -15.28 8.79 -16.58
C CYS A 145 -15.12 8.19 -17.97
N SER A 146 -16.02 8.51 -18.87
CA SER A 146 -15.95 8.04 -20.26
C SER A 146 -15.84 9.24 -21.18
N SER A 147 -14.78 9.29 -21.99
CA SER A 147 -14.54 10.41 -22.92
C SER A 147 -15.34 10.23 -24.20
N GLY A 148 -16.63 10.55 -24.15
CA GLY A 148 -17.47 10.68 -25.34
C GLY A 148 -17.87 9.37 -26.02
N GLY A 149 -19.13 8.98 -25.87
CA GLY A 149 -19.82 8.41 -27.02
C GLY A 149 -19.89 9.50 -28.09
N GLY A 150 -19.17 9.33 -29.20
CA GLY A 150 -19.28 10.23 -30.34
C GLY A 150 -20.76 10.44 -30.70
N THR A 151 -21.12 11.62 -31.20
CA THR A 151 -22.50 11.95 -31.62
C THR A 151 -23.04 11.04 -32.73
N ASN A 152 -22.22 10.09 -33.20
CA ASN A 152 -22.49 9.18 -34.30
C ASN A 152 -22.74 7.74 -33.84
N GLY A 153 -22.76 7.45 -32.53
CA GLY A 153 -23.04 6.11 -32.01
C GLY A 153 -21.94 5.08 -32.33
N ASP A 154 -20.74 5.54 -32.67
CA ASP A 154 -19.57 4.73 -33.01
C ASP A 154 -18.77 4.25 -31.79
N GLY A 155 -19.23 4.56 -30.57
CA GLY A 155 -18.67 4.00 -29.33
C GLY A 155 -17.19 4.36 -29.07
N GLY A 156 -16.66 5.40 -29.72
CA GLY A 156 -15.23 5.76 -29.69
C GLY A 156 -14.73 6.38 -28.39
N GLY A 157 -15.47 6.28 -27.29
CA GLY A 157 -15.05 6.84 -26.01
C GLY A 157 -14.18 5.87 -25.24
N SER A 158 -13.02 6.32 -24.78
CA SER A 158 -12.22 5.57 -23.81
C SER A 158 -12.61 5.97 -22.40
N ASP A 159 -12.70 4.98 -21.52
CA ASP A 159 -12.77 5.22 -20.08
C ASP A 159 -11.44 5.80 -19.58
N TYR A 160 -11.53 6.72 -18.63
CA TYR A 160 -10.39 7.37 -17.97
C TYR A 160 -10.74 7.66 -16.51
N CYS A 161 -9.74 7.86 -15.67
CA CYS A 161 -9.94 8.22 -14.27
C CYS A 161 -9.78 9.73 -14.08
N ALA A 162 -10.72 10.35 -13.38
CA ALA A 162 -10.67 11.76 -13.05
C ALA A 162 -10.87 11.99 -11.54
N ASP A 163 -10.19 12.98 -10.97
CA ASP A 163 -10.47 13.46 -9.62
C ASP A 163 -11.53 14.56 -9.69
N LEU A 164 -12.77 14.23 -9.34
CA LEU A 164 -13.86 15.19 -9.42
C LEU A 164 -13.70 16.37 -8.44
N ASN A 165 -12.75 16.33 -7.49
CA ASN A 165 -12.56 17.41 -6.51
C ASN A 165 -11.56 18.48 -6.95
N SER A 166 -10.65 18.16 -7.86
CA SER A 166 -9.52 19.01 -8.22
C SER A 166 -9.22 19.09 -9.72
N ASP A 167 -9.75 18.15 -10.51
CA ASP A 167 -9.63 18.15 -11.97
C ASP A 167 -10.53 19.23 -12.56
N ARG A 168 -9.92 20.22 -13.21
CA ARG A 168 -10.62 21.36 -13.82
C ARG A 168 -11.51 20.94 -14.99
N GLU A 169 -11.17 19.86 -15.67
CA GLU A 169 -11.86 19.32 -16.84
C GLU A 169 -13.00 18.37 -16.43
N ASN A 170 -13.05 17.95 -15.16
CA ASN A 170 -14.01 16.99 -14.62
C ASN A 170 -14.57 17.40 -13.25
N CYS A 171 -14.78 18.70 -13.02
CA CYS A 171 -15.05 19.22 -11.69
C CYS A 171 -16.47 18.88 -11.21
N GLY A 172 -16.60 18.12 -10.13
CA GLY A 172 -17.88 17.65 -9.56
C GLY A 172 -18.59 16.58 -10.39
N ALA A 173 -18.28 16.45 -11.68
CA ALA A 173 -18.78 15.43 -12.58
C ALA A 173 -17.85 15.25 -13.79
N CYS A 174 -17.85 14.05 -14.39
CA CYS A 174 -17.12 13.76 -15.61
C CYS A 174 -17.47 14.75 -16.73
N ALA A 175 -16.45 15.22 -17.45
CA ALA A 175 -16.56 16.20 -18.53
C ALA A 175 -17.22 17.54 -18.13
N ASN A 176 -17.29 17.88 -16.84
CA ASN A 176 -17.72 19.19 -16.36
C ASN A 176 -16.51 20.14 -16.23
N ALA A 177 -16.08 20.68 -17.37
CA ALA A 177 -14.95 21.60 -17.40
C ALA A 177 -15.32 22.97 -16.82
N CYS A 178 -14.50 23.50 -15.91
CA CYS A 178 -14.67 24.84 -15.37
C CYS A 178 -14.41 25.93 -16.41
N GLY A 179 -15.11 27.06 -16.25
CA GLY A 179 -14.97 28.22 -17.12
C GLY A 179 -13.57 28.83 -17.12
N VAL A 180 -13.37 29.82 -18.00
CA VAL A 180 -12.11 30.58 -18.04
C VAL A 180 -11.90 31.30 -16.70
N GLY A 181 -10.71 31.19 -16.13
CA GLY A 181 -10.35 31.79 -14.83
C GLY A 181 -10.87 31.04 -13.60
N GLN A 182 -11.55 29.90 -13.79
CA GLN A 182 -12.02 29.05 -12.70
C GLN A 182 -11.12 27.81 -12.51
N GLN A 183 -10.99 27.39 -11.27
CA GLN A 183 -10.33 26.16 -10.82
C GLN A 183 -11.35 25.23 -10.15
N CYS A 184 -11.06 23.93 -10.11
CA CYS A 184 -11.84 23.00 -9.34
C CYS A 184 -11.35 22.98 -7.88
N LEU A 185 -12.25 23.29 -6.95
CA LEU A 185 -12.00 23.18 -5.52
C LEU A 185 -13.18 22.48 -4.86
N ASP A 186 -12.92 21.35 -4.21
CA ASP A 186 -13.92 20.51 -3.55
C ASP A 186 -15.12 20.19 -4.45
N GLY A 187 -14.83 19.93 -5.73
CA GLY A 187 -15.84 19.58 -6.74
C GLY A 187 -16.68 20.73 -7.25
N ASN A 188 -16.26 21.97 -6.98
CA ASN A 188 -16.93 23.17 -7.46
C ASN A 188 -15.99 24.04 -8.28
N CYS A 189 -16.48 24.53 -9.42
CA CYS A 189 -15.77 25.53 -10.20
C CYS A 189 -15.82 26.88 -9.48
N THR A 190 -14.68 27.30 -8.96
CA THR A 190 -14.52 28.55 -8.21
C THR A 190 -13.53 29.45 -8.93
N TYR A 191 -13.70 30.77 -8.83
CA TYR A 191 -12.67 31.70 -9.31
C TYR A 191 -11.47 31.63 -8.36
N SER A 192 -10.28 31.46 -8.93
CA SER A 192 -9.04 31.52 -8.16
C SER A 192 -8.37 32.85 -8.44
N CYS A 193 -8.20 33.65 -7.39
CA CYS A 193 -7.50 34.92 -7.47
C CYS A 193 -6.05 34.78 -7.01
N PRO A 194 -5.11 35.54 -7.62
CA PRO A 194 -3.77 35.70 -7.08
C PRO A 194 -3.79 36.10 -5.60
N PRO A 195 -2.73 35.80 -4.83
CA PRO A 195 -2.62 36.24 -3.45
C PRO A 195 -2.79 37.76 -3.33
N GLY A 196 -3.67 38.20 -2.42
CA GLY A 196 -3.98 39.61 -2.20
C GLY A 196 -5.22 40.11 -2.95
N GLU A 197 -5.78 39.33 -3.86
CA GLU A 197 -7.01 39.64 -4.58
C GLU A 197 -8.21 38.85 -4.04
N THR A 198 -9.40 39.43 -4.20
CA THR A 198 -10.68 38.81 -3.80
C THR A 198 -11.55 38.56 -5.02
N VAL A 199 -12.25 37.43 -5.03
CA VAL A 199 -13.25 37.13 -6.07
C VAL A 199 -14.41 38.11 -5.93
N CYS A 200 -14.54 39.01 -6.90
CA CYS A 200 -15.66 39.93 -7.03
C CYS A 200 -16.46 39.59 -8.29
N ASN A 201 -17.58 38.88 -8.11
CA ASN A 201 -18.40 38.31 -9.19
C ASN A 201 -17.60 37.32 -10.06
N ALA A 202 -17.32 37.70 -11.31
CA ALA A 202 -16.63 36.88 -12.30
C ALA A 202 -15.18 37.34 -12.55
N SER A 203 -14.62 38.15 -11.66
CA SER A 203 -13.28 38.73 -11.76
C SER A 203 -12.59 38.81 -10.41
N CYS A 204 -11.28 38.84 -10.43
CA CYS A 204 -10.48 39.12 -9.26
C CYS A 204 -10.22 40.62 -9.14
N ALA A 205 -10.34 41.14 -7.92
CA ALA A 205 -10.11 42.54 -7.62
C ALA A 205 -9.23 42.67 -6.38
N ASP A 206 -8.24 43.55 -6.46
CA ASP A 206 -7.52 44.02 -5.28
C ASP A 206 -8.38 45.07 -4.55
N LEU A 207 -8.99 44.66 -3.43
CA LEU A 207 -9.85 45.54 -2.64
C LEU A 207 -9.12 46.76 -2.08
N GLN A 208 -7.78 46.81 -2.13
CA GLN A 208 -6.99 47.94 -1.65
C GLN A 208 -6.77 49.02 -2.70
N THR A 209 -6.87 48.69 -3.98
CA THR A 209 -6.45 49.57 -5.09
C THR A 209 -7.45 49.63 -6.24
N ASP A 210 -8.40 48.69 -6.34
CA ASP A 210 -9.42 48.68 -7.39
C ASP A 210 -10.54 49.71 -7.09
N PRO A 211 -10.67 50.78 -7.90
CA PRO A 211 -11.72 51.78 -7.71
C PRO A 211 -13.14 51.25 -7.98
N ALA A 212 -13.32 50.09 -8.61
CA ALA A 212 -14.63 49.46 -8.81
C ALA A 212 -15.03 48.50 -7.66
N ASN A 213 -14.09 48.13 -6.78
CA ASN A 213 -14.28 47.15 -5.70
C ASN A 213 -13.53 47.58 -4.42
N CYS A 214 -13.58 48.87 -4.08
CA CYS A 214 -12.75 49.43 -3.02
C CYS A 214 -13.26 49.07 -1.62
N GLY A 215 -12.45 48.33 -0.85
CA GLY A 215 -12.77 47.86 0.50
C GLY A 215 -13.71 46.65 0.54
N SER A 216 -14.60 46.49 -0.45
CA SER A 216 -15.38 45.27 -0.68
C SER A 216 -15.89 45.20 -2.12
N CYS A 217 -16.27 44.00 -2.56
CA CYS A 217 -16.76 43.77 -3.92
C CYS A 217 -17.99 44.63 -4.25
N GLY A 218 -17.97 45.28 -5.41
CA GLY A 218 -19.05 46.15 -5.90
C GLY A 218 -19.09 47.55 -5.28
N VAL A 219 -18.16 47.90 -4.38
CA VAL A 219 -18.04 49.26 -3.86
C VAL A 219 -17.20 50.10 -4.80
N ALA A 220 -17.86 50.81 -5.71
CA ALA A 220 -17.19 51.72 -6.63
C ALA A 220 -16.98 53.11 -6.00
N CYS A 221 -15.79 53.66 -6.17
CA CYS A 221 -15.48 55.05 -5.79
C CYS A 221 -16.17 56.04 -6.73
N ALA A 222 -16.49 57.23 -6.19
CA ALA A 222 -17.12 58.27 -6.99
C ALA A 222 -16.15 58.86 -8.04
N ASN A 223 -16.69 59.58 -9.02
CA ASN A 223 -15.87 60.26 -10.01
C ASN A 223 -14.91 61.26 -9.33
N GLY A 224 -13.60 61.12 -9.59
CA GLY A 224 -12.54 61.93 -8.98
C GLY A 224 -11.95 61.33 -7.69
N GLU A 225 -12.42 60.15 -7.27
CA GLU A 225 -11.84 59.39 -6.17
C GLU A 225 -11.00 58.21 -6.70
N ALA A 226 -10.02 57.79 -5.91
CA ALA A 226 -9.26 56.56 -6.13
C ALA A 226 -9.37 55.66 -4.92
N CYS A 227 -9.20 54.35 -5.14
CA CYS A 227 -9.07 53.41 -4.03
C CYS A 227 -7.65 53.46 -3.48
N GLN A 228 -7.51 53.82 -2.21
CA GLN A 228 -6.24 53.78 -1.49
C GLN A 228 -6.42 53.04 -0.17
N ALA A 229 -5.68 51.94 0.00
CA ALA A 229 -5.74 51.08 1.18
C ALA A 229 -7.16 50.65 1.56
N GLY A 230 -8.01 50.41 0.54
CA GLY A 230 -9.38 49.94 0.72
C GLY A 230 -10.39 51.02 1.10
N SER A 231 -10.07 52.29 0.86
CA SER A 231 -11.01 53.40 1.02
C SER A 231 -10.96 54.34 -0.18
N CYS A 232 -12.12 54.83 -0.59
CA CYS A 232 -12.22 55.85 -1.62
C CYS A 232 -11.74 57.18 -1.05
N VAL A 233 -10.69 57.73 -1.66
CA VAL A 233 -10.11 59.01 -1.29
C VAL A 233 -10.17 59.95 -2.49
N THR A 234 -10.48 61.22 -2.24
CA THR A 234 -10.44 62.24 -3.28
C THR A 234 -9.02 62.38 -3.80
N GLN A 235 -8.82 62.22 -5.10
CA GLN A 235 -7.52 62.49 -5.70
C GLN A 235 -7.32 64.01 -5.77
N CYS A 236 -6.57 64.55 -4.81
CA CYS A 236 -5.96 65.85 -4.98
C CYS A 236 -4.93 65.70 -6.12
N SER A 237 -5.26 66.23 -7.31
CA SER A 237 -4.25 66.41 -8.34
C SER A 237 -3.15 67.31 -7.75
N PRO A 238 -1.87 66.90 -7.72
CA PRO A 238 -0.82 67.81 -7.29
C PRO A 238 -0.69 68.91 -8.33
N GLY A 239 -1.32 70.07 -8.10
CA GLY A 239 -1.15 71.27 -8.92
C GLY A 239 -2.38 72.10 -9.30
N LEU A 240 -3.56 71.92 -8.68
CA LEU A 240 -4.63 72.94 -8.72
C LEU A 240 -4.82 73.61 -7.35
#